data_AF-A0A645HRJ4-F1
#
_entry.id   AF-A0A645HRJ4-F1
#
_cell.length_a   1.000
_cell.length_b   1.000
_cell.length_c   1.000
_cell.angle_alpha   90.00
_cell.angle_beta   90.00
_cell.angle_gamma   90.00
#
_symmetry.space_group_name_H-M   'P 1'
#
loop_
_entity.id
_entity.type
_entity.pdbx_description
1 polymer ?
#
loop_
_entity_poly.entity_id
_entity_poly.type
_entity_poly.pdbx_seq_one_letter_code
_entity_poly.pdbx_strand_id
1 'polypeptide(L)'
;MNREIRNLSKVFLNAKVVSIAHTGDIIPDGTKRQAKLPDVIKMFETEGEGAIVSILEKGNDSFLVIVNRDFKKSMKVRIEGDHSLQRVLKDGTVVPARAYINTLEVDPADLLIYNWKK
;
A
#
# COMPACT_ATOMS: atom_id res chain seq x y z
N MET A 1 -1.33 23.42 -7.88
CA MET A 1 -0.78 22.39 -6.96
C MET A 1 -1.88 21.38 -6.66
N ASN A 2 -1.65 20.09 -6.93
CA ASN A 2 -2.65 19.03 -6.81
C ASN A 2 -3.05 18.81 -5.32
N ARG A 3 -4.36 18.64 -5.05
CA ARG A 3 -4.91 18.51 -3.69
C ARG A 3 -4.53 17.19 -3.02
N GLU A 4 -4.57 16.09 -3.75
CA GLU A 4 -4.23 14.76 -3.24
C GLU A 4 -2.77 14.69 -2.79
N ILE A 5 -1.84 15.26 -3.57
CA ILE A 5 -0.42 15.34 -3.19
C ILE A 5 -0.24 16.08 -1.86
N ARG A 6 -1.01 17.16 -1.62
CA ARG A 6 -0.97 17.89 -0.35
C ARG A 6 -1.53 17.05 0.79
N ASN A 7 -2.66 16.39 0.56
CA ASN A 7 -3.34 15.56 1.56
C ASN A 7 -2.46 14.38 2.01
N LEU A 8 -1.74 13.76 1.09
CA LEU A 8 -0.86 12.62 1.34
C LEU A 8 0.57 13.02 1.78
N SER A 9 0.83 14.32 2.02
CA SER A 9 2.13 14.78 2.53
C SER A 9 2.52 14.14 3.87
N LYS A 10 1.54 13.78 4.70
CA LYS A 10 1.79 13.04 5.95
C LYS A 10 2.43 11.68 5.70
N VAL A 11 2.12 11.03 4.59
CA VAL A 11 2.67 9.72 4.19
C VAL A 11 4.03 9.89 3.53
N PHE A 12 4.15 10.76 2.52
CA PHE A 12 5.31 10.75 1.63
C PHE A 12 6.40 11.78 1.96
N LEU A 13 6.02 12.97 2.44
CA LEU A 13 7.00 14.05 2.65
C LEU A 13 7.95 13.67 3.79
N ASN A 14 9.26 13.67 3.51
CA ASN A 14 10.34 13.30 4.43
C ASN A 14 10.25 11.87 5.00
N ALA A 15 9.48 10.98 4.35
CA ALA A 15 9.47 9.58 4.72
C ALA A 15 10.71 8.86 4.20
N LYS A 16 11.22 7.91 4.98
CA LYS A 16 12.31 7.02 4.59
C LYS A 16 11.72 5.78 3.92
N VAL A 17 12.22 5.42 2.74
CA VAL A 17 11.92 4.13 2.11
C VAL A 17 12.71 3.03 2.83
N VAL A 18 12.01 2.04 3.36
CA VAL A 18 12.61 0.86 4.00
C VAL A 18 12.80 -0.27 2.99
N SER A 19 11.76 -0.54 2.20
CA SER A 19 11.80 -1.58 1.18
C SER A 19 10.85 -1.28 0.03
N ILE A 20 11.18 -1.82 -1.13
CA ILE A 20 10.34 -1.86 -2.33
C ILE A 20 10.41 -3.28 -2.87
N ALA A 21 9.26 -3.84 -3.20
CA ALA A 21 9.13 -5.16 -3.79
C ALA A 21 7.92 -5.23 -4.73
N HIS A 22 7.83 -6.30 -5.50
CA HIS A 22 6.75 -6.53 -6.46
C HIS A 22 5.97 -7.81 -6.15
N THR A 23 4.68 -7.80 -6.45
CA THR A 23 3.82 -8.99 -6.45
C THR A 23 3.51 -9.43 -7.88
N GLY A 24 2.68 -10.47 -8.04
CA GLY A 24 2.28 -11.04 -9.32
C GLY A 24 3.19 -12.18 -9.78
N ASP A 25 2.81 -12.81 -10.89
CA ASP A 25 3.53 -13.96 -11.43
C ASP A 25 4.85 -13.54 -12.09
N ILE A 26 4.85 -12.36 -12.72
CA ILE A 26 6.01 -11.79 -13.41
C ILE A 26 6.59 -10.66 -12.55
N ILE A 27 7.85 -10.84 -12.15
CA ILE A 27 8.63 -9.85 -11.40
C ILE A 27 9.58 -9.14 -12.38
N PRO A 28 9.56 -7.80 -12.46
CA PRO A 28 10.41 -7.06 -13.40
C PRO A 28 11.90 -7.30 -13.14
N ASP A 29 12.69 -7.33 -14.22
CA ASP A 29 14.13 -7.55 -14.14
C ASP A 29 14.83 -6.52 -13.25
N GLY A 30 15.78 -6.98 -12.44
CA GLY A 30 16.50 -6.14 -11.48
C GLY A 30 15.70 -5.76 -10.23
N THR A 31 14.47 -6.24 -10.08
CA THR A 31 13.62 -5.99 -8.90
C THR A 31 13.49 -7.21 -8.00
N LYS A 32 12.78 -7.07 -6.88
CA LYS A 32 12.64 -8.12 -5.87
C LYS A 32 11.17 -8.52 -5.72
N ARG A 33 10.92 -9.83 -5.64
CA ARG A 33 9.62 -10.37 -5.24
C ARG A 33 9.34 -10.01 -3.79
N GLN A 34 8.09 -9.70 -3.48
CA GLN A 34 7.67 -9.53 -2.10
C GLN A 34 7.71 -10.87 -1.37
N ALA A 35 8.51 -10.94 -0.30
CA ALA A 35 8.76 -12.13 0.49
C ALA A 35 8.26 -12.03 1.94
N LYS A 36 8.42 -10.87 2.61
CA LYS A 36 8.05 -10.71 4.02
C LYS A 36 7.18 -9.48 4.23
N LEU A 37 5.97 -9.71 4.74
CA LEU A 37 5.05 -8.65 5.14
C LEU A 37 5.37 -8.18 6.57
N PRO A 38 5.07 -6.91 6.91
CA PRO A 38 5.02 -6.46 8.30
C PRO A 38 4.09 -7.34 9.15
N ASP A 39 4.46 -7.57 10.42
CA ASP A 39 3.76 -8.50 11.30
C ASP A 39 2.29 -8.12 11.57
N VAL A 40 1.94 -6.84 11.42
CA VAL A 40 0.55 -6.34 11.53
C VAL A 40 -0.35 -6.81 10.38
N ILE A 41 0.23 -7.28 9.26
CA ILE A 41 -0.50 -7.78 8.09
C ILE A 41 -0.56 -9.30 8.17
N LYS A 42 -1.78 -9.83 8.29
CA LYS A 42 -2.05 -11.27 8.40
C LYS A 42 -2.24 -11.92 7.04
N MET A 43 -2.78 -11.17 6.08
CA MET A 43 -2.96 -11.62 4.71
C MET A 43 -2.82 -10.45 3.76
N PHE A 44 -2.18 -10.72 2.62
CA PHE A 44 -2.07 -9.79 1.52
C PHE A 44 -1.97 -10.55 0.21
N GLU A 45 -2.94 -10.34 -0.67
CA GLU A 45 -3.03 -10.95 -1.98
C GLU A 45 -3.35 -9.88 -3.03
N THR A 46 -2.84 -10.07 -4.24
CA THR A 46 -3.11 -9.20 -5.37
C THR A 46 -3.50 -10.05 -6.56
N GLU A 47 -4.61 -9.69 -7.22
CA GLU A 47 -5.03 -10.29 -8.50
C GLU A 47 -4.84 -9.28 -9.63
N GLY A 48 -4.29 -9.73 -10.76
CA GLY A 48 -3.94 -8.89 -11.90
C GLY A 48 -2.44 -9.01 -12.24
N GLU A 49 -1.88 -7.99 -12.88
CA GLU A 49 -0.45 -8.00 -13.27
C GLU A 49 0.51 -7.94 -12.06
N GLY A 50 -0.03 -7.55 -10.90
CA GLY A 50 0.70 -7.38 -9.65
C GLY A 50 0.81 -5.92 -9.23
N ALA A 51 1.44 -5.71 -8.10
CA ALA A 51 1.59 -4.41 -7.47
C ALA A 51 3.05 -4.09 -7.18
N ILE A 52 3.35 -2.80 -7.07
CA ILE A 52 4.54 -2.31 -6.37
C ILE A 52 4.16 -2.12 -4.91
N VAL A 53 4.90 -2.75 -4.01
CA VAL A 53 4.67 -2.71 -2.57
C VAL A 53 5.86 -2.05 -1.91
N SER A 54 5.62 -0.90 -1.25
CA SER A 54 6.65 -0.13 -0.58
C SER A 54 6.37 -0.02 0.91
N ILE A 55 7.40 -0.19 1.73
CA ILE A 55 7.35 0.11 3.16
C ILE A 55 8.08 1.43 3.40
N LEU A 56 7.38 2.38 4.00
CA LEU A 56 7.91 3.69 4.35
C LEU A 56 7.86 3.89 5.86
N GLU A 57 8.76 4.71 6.38
CA GLU A 57 8.79 5.10 7.78
C GLU A 57 8.87 6.62 7.94
N LYS A 58 8.13 7.15 8.91
CA LYS A 58 8.19 8.56 9.28
C LYS A 58 7.92 8.71 10.78
N GLY A 59 8.97 8.98 11.55
CA GLY A 59 8.88 8.97 13.01
C GLY A 59 8.42 7.59 13.53
N ASN A 60 7.35 7.59 14.33
CA ASN A 60 6.76 6.36 14.88
C ASN A 60 5.73 5.71 13.95
N ASP A 61 5.47 6.30 12.79
CA ASP A 61 4.55 5.75 11.80
C ASP A 61 5.29 4.90 10.76
N SER A 62 4.71 3.76 10.45
CA SER A 62 5.06 2.92 9.32
C SER A 62 3.91 2.92 8.32
N PHE A 63 4.25 2.88 7.04
CA PHE A 63 3.28 2.89 5.94
C PHE A 63 3.55 1.74 4.98
N LEU A 64 2.47 1.11 4.51
CA LEU A 64 2.46 0.21 3.38
C LEU A 64 1.77 0.93 2.23
N VAL A 65 2.48 1.11 1.13
CA VAL A 65 1.96 1.71 -0.09
C VAL A 65 1.92 0.64 -1.17
N ILE A 66 0.73 0.42 -1.74
CA ILE A 66 0.48 -0.60 -2.76
C ILE A 66 0.01 0.13 -4.02
N VAL A 67 0.78 0.05 -5.09
CA VAL A 67 0.48 0.71 -6.37
C VAL A 67 0.13 -0.35 -7.40
N ASN A 68 -0.97 -0.16 -8.13
CA ASN A 68 -1.28 -1.01 -9.28
C ASN A 68 -0.22 -0.82 -10.36
N ARG A 69 0.47 -1.90 -10.74
CA ARG A 69 1.52 -1.83 -11.76
C ARG A 69 0.95 -1.75 -13.18
N ASP A 70 -0.27 -2.22 -13.38
CA ASP A 70 -0.96 -2.14 -14.68
C ASP A 70 -1.51 -0.71 -14.88
N PHE A 71 -1.20 -0.12 -16.02
CA PHE A 71 -1.63 1.24 -16.41
C PHE A 71 -2.91 1.24 -17.27
N LYS A 72 -3.47 0.06 -17.58
CA LYS A 72 -4.68 -0.13 -18.37
C LYS A 72 -5.81 -0.81 -17.59
N LYS A 73 -5.50 -1.75 -16.69
CA LYS A 73 -6.51 -2.55 -15.98
C LYS A 73 -6.46 -2.34 -14.48
N SER A 74 -7.63 -2.40 -13.85
CA SER A 74 -7.74 -2.42 -12.40
C SER A 74 -7.18 -3.74 -11.83
N MET A 75 -6.63 -3.67 -10.63
CA MET A 75 -6.24 -4.84 -9.85
C MET A 75 -7.19 -5.02 -8.67
N LYS A 76 -7.26 -6.25 -8.13
CA LYS A 76 -7.88 -6.47 -6.82
C LYS A 76 -6.81 -6.68 -5.78
N VAL A 77 -6.98 -6.04 -4.63
CA VAL A 77 -6.13 -6.22 -3.46
C VAL A 77 -6.98 -6.77 -2.34
N ARG A 78 -6.59 -7.92 -1.82
CA ARG A 78 -7.13 -8.44 -0.56
C ARG A 78 -6.11 -8.20 0.54
N ILE A 79 -6.51 -7.54 1.62
CA ILE A 79 -5.61 -7.27 2.75
C ILE A 79 -6.35 -7.36 4.08
N GLU A 80 -5.77 -8.10 5.01
CA GLU A 80 -6.27 -8.25 6.37
C GLU A 80 -5.12 -8.04 7.35
N GLY A 81 -5.37 -7.27 8.40
CA GLY A 81 -4.40 -6.99 9.46
C GLY A 81 -5.00 -7.10 10.85
N ASP A 82 -4.19 -6.84 11.87
CA ASP A 82 -4.67 -6.72 13.24
C ASP A 82 -5.42 -5.40 13.51
N HIS A 83 -5.77 -5.16 14.77
CA HIS A 83 -6.53 -3.97 15.18
C HIS A 83 -5.76 -2.65 15.06
N SER A 84 -4.44 -2.70 14.94
CA SER A 84 -3.58 -1.51 14.78
C SER A 84 -3.53 -1.02 13.33
N LEU A 85 -3.88 -1.87 12.36
CA LEU A 85 -3.83 -1.52 10.95
C LEU A 85 -4.91 -0.49 10.61
N GLN A 86 -4.45 0.63 10.06
CA GLN A 86 -5.28 1.74 9.59
C GLN A 86 -5.11 1.90 8.08
N ARG A 87 -6.11 2.49 7.42
CA ARG A 87 -6.07 2.88 6.01
C ARG A 87 -6.03 4.40 5.93
N VAL A 88 -5.17 4.93 5.06
CA VAL A 88 -5.13 6.35 4.71
C VAL A 88 -5.89 6.54 3.40
N LEU A 89 -6.94 7.34 3.41
CA LEU A 89 -7.72 7.66 2.22
C LEU A 89 -7.05 8.79 1.41
N LYS A 90 -7.48 9.00 0.16
CA LYS A 90 -6.90 10.00 -0.75
C LYS A 90 -7.03 11.45 -0.25
N ASP A 91 -8.01 11.71 0.61
CA ASP A 91 -8.18 13.00 1.27
C ASP A 91 -7.27 13.18 2.51
N GLY A 92 -6.48 12.15 2.85
CA GLY A 92 -5.57 12.13 3.99
C GLY A 92 -6.25 11.72 5.30
N THR A 93 -7.54 11.38 5.29
CA THR A 93 -8.22 10.84 6.46
C THR A 93 -7.72 9.44 6.78
N VAL A 94 -7.73 9.10 8.08
CA VAL A 94 -7.24 7.82 8.59
C VAL A 94 -8.40 7.09 9.25
N VAL A 95 -8.62 5.84 8.83
CA VAL A 95 -9.76 5.03 9.25
C VAL A 95 -9.28 3.62 9.60
N PRO A 96 -9.95 2.89 10.51
CA PRO A 96 -9.60 1.50 10.80
C PRO A 96 -9.69 0.64 9.54
N ALA A 97 -8.67 -0.16 9.21
CA ALA A 97 -8.66 -0.97 7.99
C ALA A 97 -9.82 -1.98 7.95
N ARG A 98 -10.14 -2.58 9.12
CA ARG A 98 -11.24 -3.53 9.31
C ARG A 98 -12.65 -2.98 9.04
N ALA A 99 -12.81 -1.65 8.93
CA ALA A 99 -14.11 -1.03 8.65
C ALA A 99 -14.51 -1.16 7.16
N TYR A 100 -13.61 -1.65 6.31
CA TYR A 100 -13.80 -1.76 4.87
C TYR A 100 -13.84 -3.23 4.43
N ILE A 101 -14.40 -3.45 3.23
CA ILE A 101 -14.39 -4.76 2.56
C ILE A 101 -12.93 -5.21 2.40
N ASN A 102 -12.63 -6.46 2.77
CA ASN A 102 -11.26 -6.99 2.76
C ASN A 102 -10.63 -7.02 1.35
N THR A 103 -11.46 -7.04 0.30
CA THR A 103 -11.05 -6.96 -1.11
C THR A 103 -11.46 -5.63 -1.71
N LEU A 104 -10.48 -4.91 -2.26
CA LEU A 104 -10.65 -3.61 -2.89
C LEU A 104 -10.20 -3.66 -4.33
N GLU A 105 -10.95 -3.01 -5.21
CA GLU A 105 -10.51 -2.72 -6.57
C GLU A 105 -9.64 -1.45 -6.56
N VAL A 106 -8.53 -1.49 -7.30
CA VAL A 106 -7.58 -0.39 -7.43
C VAL A 106 -7.41 -0.09 -8.91
N ASP A 107 -7.75 1.14 -9.29
CA ASP A 107 -7.71 1.60 -10.68
C ASP A 107 -6.29 1.54 -11.27
N PRO A 108 -6.16 1.60 -12.61
CA PRO A 108 -4.85 1.60 -13.25
C PRO A 108 -3.96 2.73 -12.74
N ALA A 109 -2.71 2.39 -12.40
CA ALA A 109 -1.73 3.29 -11.79
C ALA A 109 -2.14 3.99 -10.48
N ASP A 110 -3.25 3.58 -9.86
CA ASP A 110 -3.73 4.09 -8.57
C ASP A 110 -3.11 3.31 -7.40
N LEU A 111 -3.37 3.78 -6.17
CA LEU A 111 -2.73 3.25 -4.98
C LEU A 111 -3.66 3.06 -3.76
N LEU A 112 -3.24 2.17 -2.88
CA LEU A 112 -3.75 2.00 -1.52
C LEU A 112 -2.65 2.31 -0.51
N ILE A 113 -3.03 2.92 0.61
CA ILE A 113 -2.11 3.25 1.69
C ILE A 113 -2.68 2.72 3.00
N TYR A 114 -1.86 1.97 3.71
CA TYR A 114 -2.10 1.55 5.08
C TYR A 114 -1.02 2.10 6.01
N ASN A 115 -1.36 2.32 7.27
CA ASN A 115 -0.42 2.77 8.29
C ASN A 115 -0.64 2.04 9.62
N TRP A 116 0.42 1.99 10.42
CA TRP A 116 0.42 1.50 11.80
C TRP A 116 1.54 2.17 12.58
N LYS A 117 1.51 2.04 13.90
CA LYS A 117 2.61 2.48 14.78
C LYS A 117 3.63 1.35 14.92
N LYS A 118 4.92 1.72 14.91
CA LYS A 118 6.01 0.80 15.23
C LYS A 118 5.95 0.29 16.66
#